data_AF-A0A7V5CXJ4-F1
#
_entry.id   AF-A0A7V5CXJ4-F1
#
_cell.length_a   1.000
_cell.length_b   1.000
_cell.length_c   1.000
_cell.angle_alpha   90.00
_cell.angle_beta   90.00
_cell.angle_gamma   90.00
#
_symmetry.space_group_name_H-M   'P 1'
#
loop_
_entity.id
_entity.type
_entity.pdbx_description
1 polymer ?
#
loop_
_entity_poly.entity_id
_entity_poly.type
_entity_poly.pdbx_seq_one_letter_code
_entity_poly.pdbx_strand_id
1 'polypeptide(L)'
;MDGRNIYMKKQSKSPAMKRRDFLKASAVAGAAGAAASFERAGGMLEGAEGKKVYMVPNVATPNRPVIRNPEVCNGCNTCVNVCQVDVFVPNPVKGKPPITLHPEECWYCGCCVNDCPRLDLGAIKFNWPLQWRGFFKRKATGQIFRV
;
A
#
# COMPACT_ATOMS: atom_id res chain seq x y z
N MET A 1 48.63 16.04 4.82
CA MET A 1 48.37 14.74 4.17
C MET A 1 48.53 13.71 5.29
N ASP A 2 47.49 13.07 5.82
CA ASP A 2 46.22 12.70 5.20
C ASP A 2 45.06 12.73 6.19
N GLY A 3 43.92 13.18 5.68
CA GLY A 3 42.66 13.27 6.39
C GLY A 3 42.22 11.90 6.90
N ARG A 4 41.74 11.88 8.15
CA ARG A 4 41.01 10.76 8.74
C ARG A 4 39.75 10.52 7.91
N ASN A 5 39.90 9.63 6.94
CA ASN A 5 38.89 9.14 6.03
C ASN A 5 37.90 8.27 6.84
N ILE A 6 36.84 8.91 7.34
CA ILE A 6 35.71 8.31 8.08
C ILE A 6 34.70 7.61 7.16
N TYR A 7 35.13 7.11 5.99
CA TYR A 7 34.22 6.38 5.12
C TYR A 7 33.82 5.06 5.79
N MET A 8 32.54 5.02 6.18
CA MET A 8 31.84 3.83 6.64
C MET A 8 32.14 2.67 5.67
N LYS A 9 32.77 1.61 6.18
CA LYS A 9 32.92 0.34 5.45
C LYS A 9 31.54 -0.01 4.89
N LYS A 10 31.44 -0.06 3.56
CA LYS A 10 30.23 -0.50 2.84
C LYS A 10 29.91 -1.90 3.34
N GLN A 11 28.97 -2.02 4.28
CA GLN A 11 28.44 -3.30 4.67
C GLN A 11 27.83 -3.90 3.40
N SER A 12 28.43 -4.97 2.89
CA SER A 12 27.84 -5.76 1.82
C SER A 12 26.48 -6.21 2.33
N LYS A 13 25.40 -5.63 1.79
CA LYS A 13 24.03 -6.03 2.13
C LYS A 13 23.94 -7.53 1.93
N SER A 14 23.81 -8.29 3.01
CA SER A 14 23.46 -9.71 2.92
C SER A 14 22.23 -9.81 2.04
N PRO A 15 22.17 -10.77 1.08
CA PRO A 15 21.03 -10.84 0.19
C PRO A 15 19.78 -11.03 1.04
N ALA A 16 18.78 -10.16 0.84
CA ALA A 16 17.52 -10.23 1.55
C ALA A 16 16.95 -11.64 1.38
N MET A 17 16.74 -12.33 2.50
CA MET A 17 16.15 -13.66 2.52
C MET A 17 14.81 -13.60 1.78
N LYS A 18 14.72 -14.27 0.64
CA LYS A 18 13.52 -14.23 -0.19
C LYS A 18 12.44 -15.03 0.53
N ARG A 19 11.20 -14.54 0.55
CA ARG A 19 10.02 -15.17 1.20
C ARG A 19 9.89 -16.69 0.97
N ARG A 20 10.43 -17.20 -0.14
CA ARG A 20 10.46 -18.63 -0.51
C ARG A 20 11.26 -19.48 0.47
N ASP A 21 12.29 -18.91 1.09
CA ASP A 21 13.18 -19.61 2.02
C ASP A 21 12.54 -19.67 3.42
N PHE A 22 11.78 -18.65 3.79
CA PHE A 22 10.98 -18.62 5.03
C PHE A 22 9.83 -19.63 5.00
N LEU A 23 9.20 -19.81 3.83
CA LEU A 23 8.14 -20.79 3.59
C LEU A 23 8.63 -22.25 3.69
N LYS A 24 9.88 -22.54 3.31
CA LYS A 24 10.47 -23.88 3.49
C LYS A 24 10.79 -24.19 4.96
N ALA A 25 11.26 -23.21 5.72
CA ALA A 25 11.50 -23.37 7.16
C ALA A 25 10.20 -23.56 7.96
N SER A 26 9.10 -22.94 7.52
CA SER A 26 7.78 -23.09 8.16
C SER A 26 7.02 -24.34 7.71
N ALA A 27 7.32 -24.92 6.54
CA ALA A 27 6.75 -26.19 6.11
C ALA A 27 7.22 -27.39 6.96
N VAL A 28 8.45 -27.38 7.46
CA VAL A 28 8.97 -28.46 8.31
C VAL A 28 8.39 -28.40 9.74
N ALA A 29 7.98 -27.21 10.20
CA ALA A 29 7.26 -27.04 11.47
C ALA A 29 5.73 -27.24 11.35
N GLY A 30 5.19 -27.24 10.12
CA GLY A 30 3.75 -27.21 9.85
C GLY A 30 3.03 -28.55 9.92
N ALA A 31 3.73 -29.69 10.01
CA ALA A 31 3.06 -31.00 10.00
C ALA A 31 2.23 -31.29 11.27
N ALA A 32 2.48 -30.60 12.39
CA ALA A 32 1.75 -30.82 13.65
C ALA A 32 0.83 -29.66 14.07
N GLY A 33 0.94 -28.46 13.47
CA GLY A 33 0.21 -27.26 13.92
C GLY A 33 -0.91 -26.77 13.00
N ALA A 34 -1.07 -27.37 11.81
CA ALA A 34 -1.98 -26.85 10.77
C ALA A 34 -3.48 -27.00 11.08
N ALA A 35 -3.87 -27.86 12.03
CA ALA A 35 -5.29 -28.10 12.30
C ALA A 35 -5.95 -27.03 13.19
N ALA A 36 -5.21 -26.31 14.05
CA ALA A 36 -5.82 -25.66 15.21
C ALA A 36 -5.90 -24.11 15.19
N SER A 37 -5.70 -23.42 14.05
CA SER A 37 -5.76 -21.94 14.04
C SER A 37 -6.53 -21.29 12.90
N PHE A 38 -7.11 -22.06 11.98
CA PHE A 38 -8.03 -21.52 10.96
C PHE A 38 -9.51 -21.77 11.26
N GLU A 39 -9.83 -22.62 12.24
CA GLU A 39 -11.23 -22.92 12.59
C GLU A 39 -11.95 -21.75 13.29
N ARG A 40 -11.23 -20.83 13.96
CA ARG A 40 -11.88 -19.73 14.68
C ARG A 40 -12.33 -18.55 13.79
N ALA A 41 -11.83 -18.46 12.55
CA ALA A 41 -12.32 -17.47 11.58
C ALA A 41 -13.45 -18.01 10.69
N GLY A 42 -13.61 -19.33 10.59
CA GLY A 42 -14.61 -19.98 9.74
C GLY A 42 -16.05 -19.77 10.21
N GLY A 43 -16.28 -19.67 11.52
CA GLY A 43 -17.63 -19.61 12.11
C GLY A 43 -18.40 -18.29 11.91
N MET A 44 -17.76 -17.21 11.44
CA MET A 44 -18.48 -15.95 11.16
C MET A 44 -19.16 -15.93 9.79
N LEU A 45 -18.84 -16.90 8.92
CA LEU A 45 -19.32 -16.94 7.54
C LEU A 45 -20.31 -18.08 7.25
N GLU A 46 -20.58 -18.95 8.22
CA GLU A 46 -21.48 -20.13 8.11
C GLU A 46 -22.98 -19.79 7.91
N GLY A 47 -23.34 -18.54 7.60
CA GLY A 47 -24.73 -18.12 7.35
C GLY A 47 -24.94 -17.22 6.14
N ALA A 48 -23.90 -17.02 5.32
CA ALA A 48 -23.91 -16.10 4.18
C ALA A 48 -24.07 -16.80 2.82
N GLU A 49 -24.44 -18.08 2.81
CA GLU A 49 -24.72 -18.79 1.57
C GLU A 49 -26.05 -18.33 0.96
N GLY A 50 -25.94 -17.55 -0.12
CA GLY A 50 -27.08 -17.11 -0.94
C GLY A 50 -27.57 -15.67 -0.72
N LYS A 51 -27.02 -14.91 0.24
CA LYS A 51 -27.39 -13.49 0.43
C LYS A 51 -26.41 -12.58 -0.31
N LYS A 52 -26.94 -11.74 -1.22
CA LYS A 52 -26.15 -10.69 -1.88
C LYS A 52 -25.73 -9.65 -0.85
N VAL A 53 -24.47 -9.67 -0.44
CA VAL A 53 -23.86 -8.63 0.38
C VAL A 53 -23.27 -7.57 -0.55
N TYR A 54 -23.66 -6.32 -0.36
CA TYR A 54 -23.14 -5.19 -1.12
C TYR A 54 -22.14 -4.41 -0.26
N MET A 55 -20.97 -4.15 -0.82
CA MET A 55 -20.06 -3.14 -0.29
C MET A 55 -20.30 -1.86 -1.05
N VAL A 56 -20.79 -0.84 -0.34
CA VAL A 56 -21.00 0.49 -0.91
C VAL A 56 -19.78 1.34 -0.54
N PRO A 57 -19.05 1.89 -1.52
CA PRO A 57 -17.96 2.79 -1.22
C PRO A 57 -18.50 4.02 -0.52
N ASN A 58 -17.84 4.44 0.55
CA ASN A 58 -18.18 5.70 1.17
C ASN A 58 -17.93 6.84 0.18
N VAL A 59 -18.79 7.86 0.22
CA VAL A 59 -18.70 8.98 -0.72
C VAL A 59 -17.41 9.75 -0.44
N ALA A 60 -16.48 9.70 -1.40
CA ALA A 60 -15.25 10.48 -1.35
C ALA A 60 -15.59 11.98 -1.51
N THR A 61 -15.74 12.67 -0.37
CA THR A 61 -16.00 14.12 -0.28
C THR A 61 -14.65 14.88 -0.47
N PRO A 62 -14.11 15.80 0.39
CA PRO A 62 -12.77 16.32 0.13
C PRO A 62 -11.68 15.26 0.38
N ASN A 63 -12.02 14.18 1.08
CA ASN A 63 -11.11 13.09 1.40
C ASN A 63 -10.97 12.14 0.21
N ARG A 64 -10.07 12.49 -0.72
CA ARG A 64 -9.68 11.66 -1.85
C ARG A 64 -8.16 11.43 -1.79
N PRO A 65 -7.66 10.49 -0.99
CA PRO A 65 -6.24 10.41 -0.64
C PRO A 65 -5.34 10.01 -1.81
N VAL A 66 -5.90 9.25 -2.76
CA VAL A 66 -5.16 8.67 -3.88
C VAL A 66 -5.93 8.85 -5.17
N ILE A 67 -5.24 9.32 -6.20
CA ILE A 67 -5.75 9.48 -7.56
C ILE A 67 -5.12 8.38 -8.41
N ARG A 68 -5.94 7.59 -9.13
CA ARG A 68 -5.45 6.52 -10.01
C ARG A 68 -5.75 6.88 -11.45
N ASN A 69 -4.78 6.68 -12.33
CA ASN A 69 -4.99 6.79 -13.78
C ASN A 69 -5.45 5.43 -14.33
N PRO A 70 -6.69 5.30 -14.84
CA PRO A 70 -7.20 4.04 -15.38
C PRO A 70 -6.50 3.59 -16.67
N GLU A 71 -5.86 4.49 -17.40
CA GLU A 71 -5.19 4.16 -18.68
C GLU A 71 -3.85 3.45 -18.46
N VAL A 72 -3.18 3.75 -17.34
CA VAL A 72 -1.83 3.23 -17.03
C VAL A 72 -1.89 2.07 -16.01
N CYS A 73 -2.86 2.10 -15.10
CA CYS A 73 -3.04 1.06 -14.09
C CYS A 73 -3.48 -0.26 -14.74
N ASN A 74 -2.83 -1.38 -14.37
CA ASN A 74 -3.22 -2.74 -14.79
C ASN A 74 -3.99 -3.53 -13.72
N GLY A 75 -4.39 -2.91 -12.61
CA GLY A 75 -5.07 -3.63 -11.53
C GLY A 75 -4.20 -4.72 -10.86
N CYS A 76 -2.89 -4.50 -10.73
CA CYS A 76 -1.98 -5.44 -10.05
C CYS A 76 -2.23 -5.61 -8.55
N ASN A 77 -3.07 -4.78 -7.94
CA ASN A 77 -3.46 -4.81 -6.53
C ASN A 77 -2.31 -4.71 -5.50
N THR A 78 -1.11 -4.25 -5.90
CA THR A 78 0.00 -3.99 -4.96
C THR A 78 -0.39 -2.95 -3.90
N CYS A 79 -1.11 -1.90 -4.31
CA CYS A 79 -1.60 -0.87 -3.40
C CYS A 79 -2.67 -1.36 -2.41
N VAL A 80 -3.41 -2.43 -2.75
CA VAL A 80 -4.35 -3.09 -1.83
C VAL A 80 -3.55 -3.84 -0.77
N ASN A 81 -2.60 -4.68 -1.18
CA ASN A 81 -1.83 -5.54 -0.28
C ASN A 81 -0.91 -4.79 0.69
N VAL A 82 -0.44 -3.59 0.34
CA VAL A 82 0.46 -2.80 1.20
C VAL A 82 -0.30 -1.88 2.17
N CYS A 83 -1.60 -1.65 1.95
CA CYS A 83 -2.37 -0.77 2.81
C CYS A 83 -2.51 -1.40 4.18
N GLN A 84 -2.06 -0.71 5.23
CA GLN A 84 -2.12 -1.24 6.61
C GLN A 84 -3.52 -1.13 7.24
N VAL A 85 -4.44 -0.45 6.58
CA VAL A 85 -5.80 -0.12 7.06
C VAL A 85 -6.88 -0.55 6.06
N ASP A 86 -6.53 -1.34 5.03
CA ASP A 86 -7.47 -1.94 4.07
C ASP A 86 -8.51 -0.99 3.43
N VAL A 87 -8.10 0.26 3.17
CA VAL A 87 -8.93 1.32 2.54
C VAL A 87 -9.35 0.98 1.10
N PHE A 88 -8.64 0.05 0.45
CA PHE A 88 -8.83 -0.29 -0.96
C PHE A 88 -9.31 -1.71 -1.11
N VAL A 89 -10.19 -1.93 -2.09
CA VAL A 89 -10.62 -3.27 -2.50
C VAL A 89 -10.30 -3.52 -3.97
N PRO A 90 -9.99 -4.77 -4.35
CA PRO A 90 -9.80 -5.13 -5.76
C PRO A 90 -11.03 -4.76 -6.60
N ASN A 91 -10.79 -4.31 -7.83
CA ASN A 91 -11.89 -4.08 -8.76
C ASN A 91 -12.48 -5.43 -9.21
N PRO A 92 -13.81 -5.60 -9.27
CA PRO A 92 -14.41 -6.82 -9.83
C PRO A 92 -14.06 -7.01 -11.31
N VAL A 93 -13.77 -5.91 -12.03
CA VAL A 93 -13.31 -5.97 -13.42
C VAL A 93 -11.79 -6.02 -13.47
N LYS A 94 -11.25 -7.12 -14.01
CA LYS A 94 -9.81 -7.30 -14.18
C LYS A 94 -9.20 -6.18 -15.01
N GLY A 95 -7.99 -5.77 -14.65
CA GLY A 95 -7.26 -4.70 -15.33
C GLY A 95 -7.62 -3.29 -14.88
N LYS A 96 -8.76 -3.09 -14.21
CA LYS A 96 -9.17 -1.77 -13.72
C LYS A 96 -8.49 -1.41 -12.39
N PRO A 97 -8.35 -0.10 -12.09
CA PRO A 97 -7.85 0.36 -10.80
C PRO A 97 -8.69 -0.15 -9.62
N PRO A 98 -8.07 -0.45 -8.47
CA PRO A 98 -8.79 -0.76 -7.23
C PRO A 98 -9.76 0.33 -6.82
N ILE A 99 -10.84 -0.07 -6.16
CA ILE A 99 -11.87 0.83 -5.64
C ILE A 99 -11.42 1.33 -4.27
N THR A 100 -11.58 2.63 -4.02
CA THR A 100 -11.40 3.21 -2.68
C THR A 100 -12.72 3.08 -1.94
N LEU A 101 -12.72 2.26 -0.89
CA LEU A 101 -13.93 1.90 -0.16
C LEU A 101 -14.14 2.82 1.05
N HIS A 102 -13.10 3.00 1.87
CA HIS A 102 -13.12 3.78 3.10
C HIS A 102 -12.09 4.92 3.05
N PRO A 103 -12.24 5.92 2.16
CA PRO A 103 -11.26 7.00 2.01
C PRO A 103 -10.96 7.76 3.33
N GLU A 104 -11.94 7.83 4.23
CA GLU A 104 -11.87 8.44 5.56
C GLU A 104 -10.86 7.79 6.51
N GLU A 105 -10.61 6.50 6.37
CA GLU A 105 -9.70 5.75 7.24
C GLU A 105 -8.23 5.83 6.77
N CYS A 106 -7.98 6.52 5.65
CA CYS A 106 -6.63 6.66 5.13
C CYS A 106 -5.74 7.48 6.07
N TRP A 107 -4.66 6.85 6.57
CA TRP A 107 -3.62 7.54 7.36
C TRP A 107 -2.83 8.58 6.54
N TYR A 108 -2.91 8.55 5.21
CA TYR A 108 -2.04 9.34 4.34
C TYR A 108 -0.54 8.99 4.46
N CYS A 109 -0.21 7.72 4.67
CA CYS A 109 1.18 7.25 4.77
C CYS A 109 1.94 7.21 3.42
N GLY A 110 1.24 7.13 2.29
CA GLY A 110 1.86 7.10 0.96
C GLY A 110 2.48 5.77 0.51
N CYS A 111 2.46 4.71 1.34
CA CYS A 111 3.03 3.39 0.99
C CYS A 111 2.47 2.84 -0.32
N CYS A 112 1.17 3.03 -0.57
CA CYS A 112 0.50 2.58 -1.79
C CYS A 112 1.04 3.24 -3.08
N VAL A 113 1.52 4.48 -2.99
CA VAL A 113 2.10 5.22 -4.12
C VAL A 113 3.55 4.83 -4.30
N ASN A 114 4.32 4.78 -3.21
CA ASN A 114 5.73 4.42 -3.23
C ASN A 114 5.99 3.01 -3.76
N ASP A 115 5.16 2.05 -3.38
CA ASP A 115 5.34 0.64 -3.76
C ASP A 115 4.67 0.30 -5.09
N CYS A 116 4.07 1.28 -5.77
CA CYS A 116 3.43 1.04 -7.06
C CYS A 116 4.51 0.76 -8.13
N PRO A 117 4.50 -0.40 -8.80
CA PRO A 117 5.49 -0.74 -9.82
C PRO A 117 5.39 0.12 -11.10
N ARG A 118 4.36 0.95 -11.20
CA ARG A 118 4.11 1.86 -12.33
C ARG A 118 4.00 3.31 -11.88
N LEU A 119 4.61 3.65 -10.75
CA LEU A 119 4.69 5.02 -10.27
C LEU A 119 5.32 5.95 -11.32
N ASP A 120 6.41 5.51 -11.96
CA ASP A 120 7.13 6.30 -12.98
C ASP A 120 6.30 6.58 -14.23
N LEU A 121 5.31 5.73 -14.52
CA LEU A 121 4.36 5.90 -15.63
C LEU A 121 3.15 6.76 -15.24
N GLY A 122 3.05 7.20 -13.98
CA GLY A 122 1.94 8.01 -13.49
C GLY A 122 0.66 7.22 -13.21
N ALA A 123 0.75 5.92 -12.93
CA ALA A 123 -0.45 5.09 -12.63
C ALA A 123 -1.20 5.56 -11.38
N ILE A 124 -0.49 6.15 -10.42
CA ILE A 124 -1.02 6.54 -9.12
C ILE A 124 -0.37 7.85 -8.67
N LYS A 125 -1.18 8.75 -8.11
CA LYS A 125 -0.73 10.03 -7.55
C LYS A 125 -1.28 10.20 -6.15
N PHE A 126 -0.41 10.62 -5.24
CA PHE A 126 -0.81 10.95 -3.88
C PHE A 126 -1.47 12.34 -3.84
N ASN A 127 -2.62 12.44 -3.19
CA ASN A 127 -3.32 13.71 -3.01
C ASN A 127 -3.26 14.11 -1.54
N TRP A 128 -2.30 14.97 -1.21
CA TRP A 128 -2.09 15.44 0.15
C TRP A 128 -3.32 16.18 0.69
N PRO A 129 -3.68 15.96 1.96
CA PRO A 129 -4.78 16.67 2.59
C PRO A 129 -4.38 18.14 2.76
N LEU A 130 -5.37 19.05 2.74
CA LEU A 130 -5.12 20.49 2.68
C LEU A 130 -4.19 20.98 3.77
N GLN A 131 -4.34 20.46 5.00
CA GLN A 131 -3.52 20.83 6.15
C GLN A 131 -2.04 20.39 6.03
N TRP A 132 -1.72 19.42 5.18
CA TRP A 132 -0.35 18.92 4.97
C TRP A 132 0.24 19.37 3.64
N ARG A 133 -0.45 20.20 2.86
CA ARG A 133 0.14 20.87 1.70
C ARG A 133 1.08 21.96 2.17
N GLY A 134 2.28 21.55 2.53
CA GLY A 134 3.36 22.45 2.88
C GLY A 134 3.61 23.42 1.73
N PHE A 135 3.73 24.70 2.08
CA PHE A 135 4.26 25.70 1.18
C PHE A 135 5.64 26.11 1.68
N PHE A 136 6.58 26.26 0.75
CA PHE A 136 7.89 26.79 1.07
C PHE A 136 8.13 28.04 0.24
N LYS A 137 8.58 29.11 0.91
CA LYS A 137 8.94 30.36 0.26
C LYS A 137 10.46 30.47 0.21
N ARG A 138 11.02 30.59 -0.99
CA ARG A 138 12.45 30.82 -1.18
C ARG A 138 12.75 32.27 -0.75
N LYS A 139 13.56 32.44 0.30
CA LYS A 139 13.83 33.77 0.91
C LYS A 139 14.40 34.78 -0.09
N ALA A 140 15.30 34.35 -0.98
CA ALA A 140 15.98 35.23 -1.94
C ALA A 140 15.08 35.74 -3.08
N THR A 141 14.22 34.88 -3.64
CA THR A 141 13.41 35.22 -4.83
C THR A 141 11.95 35.54 -4.50
N GLY A 142 11.52 35.27 -3.27
CA GLY A 142 10.12 35.40 -2.86
C GLY A 142 9.17 34.37 -3.48
N GLN A 143 9.65 33.49 -4.35
CA GLN A 143 8.85 32.45 -4.99
C GLN A 143 8.29 31.46 -3.95
N ILE A 144 6.99 31.17 -4.08
CA ILE A 144 6.24 30.26 -3.22
C ILE A 144 6.03 28.95 -3.99
N PHE A 145 6.46 27.86 -3.40
CA PHE A 145 6.26 26.52 -3.92
C PHE A 145 5.24 25.79 -3.05
N ARG A 146 4.38 24.96 -3.65
CA ARG A 146 3.38 24.14 -2.97
C ARG A 146 3.47 22.70 -3.49
N VAL A 147 3.22 21.74 -2.61
CA VAL A 147 3.10 20.31 -2.94
C VAL A 147 1.70 19.98 -3.47
#